data_AF-A0A6C0LC11-F1
#
_entry.id   AF-A0A6C0LC11-F1
#
_cell.length_a   1.000
_cell.length_b   1.000
_cell.length_c   1.000
_cell.angle_alpha   90.00
_cell.angle_beta   90.00
_cell.angle_gamma   90.00
#
_symmetry.space_group_name_H-M   'P 1'
#
loop_
_entity.id
_entity.type
_entity.pdbx_description
1 polymer ?
#
loop_
_entity_poly.entity_id
_entity_poly.type
_entity_poly.pdbx_seq_one_letter_code
_entity_poly.pdbx_strand_id
1 'polypeptide(L)'
;MPRKSKSPKTSKTLAKTLKTLSPIPGTPGGPGGIGSPGSPVVSEYRSYGLVFAMVVGLIGFIINVNAILWIYKLESIPECKCSDNWMRLYLKYYLFVVIPVVFIQFFINMYLFMNDLRLSDITGSAFLMFRVFVGFVNFVGFLNIIIAIIFINKLKEINCECSEDIRREVYFIYNIVLASFIGIALLFSLMSIPIFVMAFKK
;
A
#
# COMPACT_ATOMS: atom_id res chain seq x y z
N MET A 1 17.31 -51.72 67.38
CA MET A 1 15.88 -52.06 67.46
C MET A 1 15.10 -51.23 66.43
N PRO A 2 14.20 -51.84 65.65
CA PRO A 2 13.66 -51.27 64.42
C PRO A 2 12.34 -50.52 64.66
N ARG A 3 12.07 -49.44 63.92
CA ARG A 3 10.74 -48.82 63.87
C ARG A 3 10.27 -48.58 62.43
N LYS A 4 9.54 -49.59 61.96
CA LYS A 4 8.34 -49.62 61.10
C LYS A 4 8.09 -48.45 60.13
N SER A 5 7.85 -48.86 58.89
CA SER A 5 7.14 -48.13 57.84
C SER A 5 5.78 -47.59 58.31
N LYS A 6 5.38 -46.46 57.71
CA LYS A 6 3.98 -46.09 57.45
C LYS A 6 3.94 -44.96 56.41
N SER A 7 3.48 -45.28 55.21
CA SER A 7 2.84 -44.32 54.31
C SER A 7 1.43 -44.04 54.82
N PRO A 8 0.98 -42.77 54.78
CA PRO A 8 -0.39 -42.51 54.43
C PRO A 8 -0.52 -41.50 53.28
N LYS A 9 -1.38 -41.87 52.34
CA LYS A 9 -1.96 -41.07 51.26
C LYS A 9 -2.59 -39.77 51.79
N THR A 10 -2.24 -38.63 51.20
CA THR A 10 -3.06 -37.41 51.29
C THR A 10 -3.05 -36.62 49.97
N SER A 11 -3.47 -37.25 48.87
CA SER A 11 -3.79 -36.56 47.60
C SER A 11 -5.19 -35.92 47.64
N LYS A 12 -5.50 -35.13 48.68
CA LYS A 12 -6.84 -34.53 48.84
C LYS A 12 -6.85 -33.05 49.22
N THR A 13 -5.75 -32.33 49.02
CA THR A 13 -5.67 -30.89 49.34
C THR A 13 -5.48 -29.99 48.11
N LEU A 14 -5.16 -30.54 46.93
CA LEU A 14 -4.93 -29.74 45.72
C LEU A 14 -6.20 -29.53 44.88
N ALA A 15 -7.16 -30.46 44.96
CA ALA A 15 -8.46 -30.35 44.27
C ALA A 15 -9.42 -29.32 44.91
N LYS A 16 -9.18 -28.93 46.17
CA LYS A 16 -9.97 -27.88 46.84
C LYS A 16 -9.43 -26.47 46.58
N THR A 17 -8.15 -26.31 46.28
CA THR A 17 -7.55 -25.02 45.89
C THR A 17 -7.80 -24.69 44.42
N LEU A 18 -8.05 -25.70 43.56
CA LEU A 18 -8.33 -25.50 42.14
C LEU A 18 -9.77 -25.05 41.83
N LYS A 19 -10.71 -25.16 42.78
CA LYS A 19 -12.12 -24.76 42.60
C LYS A 19 -12.42 -23.31 43.00
N THR A 20 -11.45 -22.61 43.58
CA THR A 20 -11.58 -21.20 44.01
C THR A 20 -10.81 -20.22 43.14
N LEU A 21 -10.17 -20.68 42.06
CA LEU A 21 -9.72 -19.79 40.99
C LEU A 21 -10.87 -19.60 40.00
N SER A 22 -11.62 -18.53 40.24
CA SER A 22 -12.58 -17.94 39.33
C SER A 22 -12.01 -17.82 37.90
N PRO A 23 -12.82 -18.01 36.85
CA PRO A 23 -12.39 -17.71 35.49
C PRO A 23 -12.15 -16.21 35.38
N ILE A 24 -10.97 -15.84 34.90
CA ILE A 24 -10.68 -14.48 34.44
C ILE A 24 -11.65 -14.18 33.28
N PRO A 25 -12.42 -13.07 33.31
CA PRO A 25 -13.23 -12.68 32.16
C PRO A 25 -12.28 -12.26 31.03
N GLY A 26 -12.30 -12.97 29.90
CA GLY A 26 -11.66 -12.48 28.67
C GLY A 26 -10.86 -13.45 27.81
N THR A 27 -10.87 -14.77 28.02
CA THR A 27 -10.24 -15.73 27.08
C THR A 27 -11.16 -16.04 25.89
N PRO A 28 -10.82 -15.64 24.65
CA PRO A 28 -11.58 -16.00 23.46
C PRO A 28 -11.08 -17.35 22.95
N GLY A 29 -11.86 -18.42 23.17
CA GLY A 29 -11.49 -19.74 22.68
C GLY A 29 -12.35 -20.92 23.12
N GLY A 30 -13.58 -20.68 23.61
CA GLY A 30 -14.53 -21.73 23.99
C GLY A 30 -15.74 -21.77 23.05
N PRO A 31 -16.24 -22.96 22.65
CA PRO A 31 -17.40 -23.09 21.79
C PRO A 31 -18.66 -22.77 22.60
N GLY A 32 -19.27 -21.61 22.34
CA GLY A 32 -20.53 -21.20 23.00
C GLY A 32 -20.64 -19.74 23.44
N GLY A 33 -19.80 -18.83 22.94
CA GLY A 33 -19.91 -17.40 23.23
C GLY A 33 -21.09 -16.74 22.53
N ILE A 34 -22.22 -16.66 23.23
CA ILE A 34 -23.35 -15.76 22.91
C ILE A 34 -22.81 -14.34 22.74
N GLY A 35 -23.05 -13.77 21.56
CA GLY A 35 -22.56 -12.46 21.16
C GLY A 35 -22.98 -11.36 22.13
N SER A 36 -22.00 -10.59 22.58
CA SER A 36 -22.23 -9.32 23.28
C SER A 36 -22.78 -8.30 22.25
N PRO A 37 -23.95 -7.67 22.49
CA PRO A 37 -24.46 -6.63 21.61
C PRO A 37 -23.62 -5.36 21.83
N GLY A 38 -22.76 -5.04 20.86
CA GLY A 38 -21.88 -3.87 20.93
C GLY A 38 -20.52 -4.03 20.24
N SER A 39 -20.19 -5.18 19.68
CA SER A 39 -19.03 -5.28 18.78
C SER A 39 -19.42 -4.72 17.41
N PRO A 40 -18.80 -3.63 16.92
CA PRO A 40 -19.06 -3.21 15.55
C PRO A 40 -18.59 -4.33 14.62
N VAL A 41 -19.37 -4.58 13.57
CA VAL A 41 -19.04 -5.48 12.46
C VAL A 41 -17.86 -4.88 11.70
N VAL A 42 -16.62 -5.08 12.19
CA VAL A 42 -15.40 -4.42 11.69
C VAL A 42 -14.59 -5.31 10.72
N SER A 43 -15.03 -6.54 10.43
CA SER A 43 -14.25 -7.43 9.53
C SER A 43 -14.55 -7.19 8.05
N GLU A 44 -15.77 -6.82 7.67
CA GLU A 44 -16.20 -6.87 6.26
C GLU A 44 -15.62 -5.71 5.42
N TYR A 45 -15.75 -4.45 5.86
CA TYR A 45 -15.21 -3.27 5.15
C TYR A 45 -13.66 -3.24 5.05
N ARG A 46 -12.98 -4.00 5.91
CA ARG A 46 -11.51 -3.99 6.07
C ARG A 46 -10.79 -4.73 4.95
N SER A 47 -11.41 -5.78 4.42
CA SER A 47 -10.88 -6.59 3.32
C SER A 47 -10.95 -5.85 1.97
N TYR A 48 -12.04 -5.14 1.72
CA TYR A 48 -12.26 -4.43 0.46
C TYR A 48 -11.21 -3.35 0.15
N GLY A 49 -10.68 -2.67 1.17
CA GLY A 49 -9.63 -1.65 0.97
C GLY A 49 -8.33 -2.23 0.43
N LEU A 50 -7.91 -3.40 0.94
CA LEU A 50 -6.72 -4.11 0.43
C LEU A 50 -6.96 -4.67 -0.97
N VAL A 51 -8.14 -5.24 -1.21
CA VAL A 51 -8.52 -5.74 -2.55
C VAL A 51 -8.52 -4.60 -3.58
N PHE A 52 -9.11 -3.46 -3.23
CA PHE A 52 -9.10 -2.28 -4.09
C PHE A 52 -7.67 -1.80 -4.38
N ALA A 53 -6.80 -1.74 -3.36
CA ALA A 53 -5.40 -1.36 -3.54
C ALA A 53 -4.64 -2.35 -4.44
N MET A 54 -4.94 -3.65 -4.36
CA MET A 54 -4.34 -4.66 -5.26
C MET A 54 -4.80 -4.48 -6.71
N VAL A 55 -6.10 -4.25 -6.95
CA VAL A 55 -6.65 -4.05 -8.30
C VAL A 55 -6.08 -2.78 -8.92
N VAL A 56 -6.12 -1.65 -8.21
CA VAL A 56 -5.54 -0.38 -8.67
C VAL A 56 -4.04 -0.50 -8.87
N GLY A 57 -3.35 -1.20 -7.97
CA GLY A 57 -1.92 -1.48 -8.07
C GLY A 57 -1.57 -2.28 -9.32
N LEU A 58 -2.36 -3.29 -9.68
CA LEU A 58 -2.16 -4.10 -10.88
C LEU A 58 -2.37 -3.29 -12.16
N ILE A 59 -3.45 -2.48 -12.22
CA ILE A 59 -3.70 -1.59 -13.36
C ILE A 59 -2.53 -0.60 -13.51
N GLY A 60 -2.12 0.03 -12.41
CA GLY A 60 -0.96 0.92 -12.39
C GLY A 60 0.32 0.23 -12.84
N PHE A 61 0.58 -1.00 -12.40
CA PHE A 61 1.74 -1.78 -12.81
C PHE A 61 1.77 -2.01 -14.32
N ILE A 62 0.66 -2.48 -14.91
CA ILE A 62 0.53 -2.73 -16.35
C ILE A 62 0.80 -1.44 -17.14
N ILE A 63 0.27 -0.30 -16.70
CA ILE A 63 0.48 0.99 -17.36
C ILE A 63 1.96 1.40 -17.30
N ASN A 64 2.63 1.26 -16.15
CA ASN A 64 4.05 1.60 -16.02
C ASN A 64 4.95 0.69 -16.89
N VAL A 65 4.64 -0.60 -16.99
CA VAL A 65 5.34 -1.54 -17.89
C VAL A 65 5.13 -1.16 -19.36
N ASN A 66 3.91 -0.83 -19.76
CA ASN A 66 3.66 -0.37 -21.13
C ASN A 66 4.36 0.95 -21.45
N ALA A 67 4.43 1.86 -20.47
CA ALA A 67 5.13 3.13 -20.61
C ALA A 67 6.64 2.92 -20.82
N ILE A 68 7.29 2.05 -20.04
CA ILE A 68 8.73 1.81 -20.23
C ILE A 68 9.04 1.13 -21.57
N LEU A 69 8.18 0.20 -22.02
CA LEU A 69 8.30 -0.42 -23.34
C LEU A 69 8.12 0.58 -24.48
N TRP A 70 7.23 1.55 -24.32
CA TRP A 70 7.07 2.65 -25.26
C TRP A 70 8.34 3.51 -25.31
N ILE A 71 8.90 3.89 -24.16
CA ILE A 71 10.15 4.67 -24.09
C ILE A 71 11.31 3.92 -24.75
N TYR A 72 11.47 2.60 -24.52
CA TYR A 72 12.50 1.80 -25.19
C TYR A 72 12.30 1.71 -26.69
N LYS A 73 11.05 1.61 -27.17
CA LYS A 73 10.76 1.67 -28.61
C LYS A 73 11.22 2.99 -29.20
N LEU A 74 10.99 4.13 -28.52
CA LEU A 74 11.47 5.44 -29.00
C LEU A 74 12.99 5.51 -29.11
N GLU A 75 13.71 4.89 -28.16
CA GLU A 75 15.18 4.85 -28.15
C GLU A 75 15.74 3.93 -29.25
N SER A 76 15.01 2.87 -29.60
CA SER A 76 15.40 1.94 -30.67
C SER A 76 15.27 2.51 -32.08
N ILE A 77 14.64 3.67 -32.27
CA ILE A 77 14.48 4.34 -33.56
C ILE A 77 15.51 5.49 -33.64
N PRO A 78 16.72 5.25 -34.19
CA PRO A 78 17.81 6.24 -34.17
C PRO A 78 17.50 7.50 -34.97
N GLU A 79 16.58 7.45 -35.94
CA GLU A 79 16.16 8.62 -36.74
C GLU A 79 15.13 9.52 -36.01
N CYS A 80 14.61 9.08 -34.87
CA CYS A 80 13.58 9.79 -34.10
C CYS A 80 14.16 10.90 -33.21
N LYS A 81 14.76 11.93 -33.84
CA LYS A 81 15.39 13.08 -33.13
C LYS A 81 14.38 13.93 -32.35
N CYS A 82 13.11 13.94 -32.74
CA CYS A 82 12.05 14.71 -32.07
C CYS A 82 11.85 14.33 -30.58
N SER A 83 12.21 13.09 -30.23
CA SER A 83 12.00 12.48 -28.92
C SER A 83 13.25 12.56 -28.06
N ASP A 84 14.38 13.01 -28.64
CA ASP A 84 15.65 13.11 -27.94
C ASP A 84 15.67 14.33 -27.02
N ASN A 85 15.34 14.08 -25.76
CA ASN A 85 15.16 15.11 -24.76
C ASN A 85 15.47 14.55 -23.36
N TRP A 86 15.98 15.38 -22.46
CA TRP A 86 16.26 15.03 -21.07
C TRP A 86 15.01 14.50 -20.35
N MET A 87 13.81 14.95 -20.75
CA MET A 87 12.54 14.45 -20.22
C MET A 87 12.39 12.94 -20.47
N ARG A 88 12.71 12.46 -21.67
CA ARG A 88 12.68 11.01 -22.00
C ARG A 88 13.58 10.21 -21.07
N LEU A 89 14.80 10.71 -20.84
CA LEU A 89 15.77 10.06 -19.96
C LEU A 89 15.28 10.01 -18.51
N TYR A 90 14.72 11.12 -18.02
CA TYR A 90 14.08 11.19 -16.70
C TYR A 90 12.96 10.15 -16.56
N LEU A 91 12.02 10.12 -17.51
CA LEU A 91 10.90 9.17 -17.52
C LEU A 91 11.39 7.72 -17.50
N LYS A 92 12.42 7.39 -18.28
CA LYS A 92 13.03 6.05 -18.33
C LYS A 92 13.51 5.62 -16.95
N TYR A 93 14.32 6.44 -16.28
CA TYR A 93 14.88 6.09 -14.96
C TYR A 93 13.82 6.07 -13.87
N TYR A 94 12.86 6.99 -13.90
CA TYR A 94 11.73 6.96 -12.96
C TYR A 94 10.92 5.67 -13.11
N LEU A 95 10.56 5.30 -14.35
CA LEU A 95 9.82 4.06 -14.63
C LEU A 95 10.61 2.81 -14.21
N PHE A 96 11.93 2.82 -14.42
CA PHE A 96 12.81 1.73 -14.01
C PHE A 96 12.84 1.53 -12.47
N VAL A 97 12.71 2.61 -11.70
CA VAL A 97 12.64 2.56 -10.23
C VAL A 97 11.24 2.22 -9.73
N VAL A 98 10.20 2.79 -10.34
CA VAL A 98 8.82 2.64 -9.85
C VAL A 98 8.27 1.23 -10.10
N ILE A 99 8.66 0.57 -11.19
CA ILE A 99 8.18 -0.78 -11.55
C ILE A 99 8.52 -1.80 -10.44
N PRO A 100 9.79 -1.95 -10.00
CA PRO A 100 10.14 -2.80 -8.86
C PRO A 100 9.41 -2.42 -7.57
N VAL A 101 9.25 -1.13 -7.28
CA VAL A 101 8.56 -0.66 -6.07
C VAL A 101 7.10 -1.09 -6.06
N VAL A 102 6.38 -0.88 -7.16
CA VAL A 102 4.98 -1.31 -7.31
C VAL A 102 4.86 -2.82 -7.24
N PHE A 103 5.80 -3.55 -7.85
CA PHE A 103 5.85 -5.01 -7.78
C PHE A 103 5.97 -5.50 -6.34
N ILE A 104 6.95 -4.99 -5.58
CA ILE A 104 7.13 -5.34 -4.15
C ILE A 104 5.89 -4.97 -3.33
N GLN A 105 5.34 -3.77 -3.55
CA GLN A 105 4.14 -3.30 -2.86
C GLN A 105 2.93 -4.21 -3.11
N PHE A 106 2.79 -4.74 -4.33
CA PHE A 106 1.73 -5.69 -4.67
C PHE A 106 1.84 -6.98 -3.83
N PHE A 107 3.04 -7.57 -3.72
CA PHE A 107 3.24 -8.77 -2.88
C PHE A 107 3.02 -8.50 -1.40
N ILE A 108 3.40 -7.31 -0.91
CA ILE A 108 3.12 -6.93 0.49
C ILE A 108 1.61 -6.87 0.72
N ASN A 109 0.85 -6.23 -0.18
CA ASN A 109 -0.61 -6.17 -0.06
C ASN A 109 -1.25 -7.56 -0.14
N MET A 110 -0.75 -8.43 -1.02
CA MET A 110 -1.19 -9.82 -1.12
C MET A 110 -0.90 -10.60 0.18
N TYR A 111 0.30 -10.46 0.74
CA TYR A 111 0.67 -11.10 2.01
C TYR A 111 -0.22 -10.62 3.17
N LEU A 112 -0.46 -9.31 3.26
CA LEU A 112 -1.35 -8.73 4.27
C LEU A 112 -2.78 -9.26 4.14
N PHE A 113 -3.28 -9.36 2.91
CA PHE A 113 -4.61 -9.88 2.62
C PHE A 113 -4.75 -11.35 3.04
N MET A 114 -3.78 -12.20 2.69
CA MET A 114 -3.82 -13.64 3.02
C MET A 114 -3.72 -13.95 4.52
N ASN A 115 -3.17 -13.03 5.31
CA ASN A 115 -2.98 -13.21 6.75
C ASN A 115 -3.92 -12.33 7.60
N ASP A 116 -4.90 -11.66 6.99
CA ASP A 116 -5.83 -10.72 7.66
C ASP A 116 -5.13 -9.61 8.48
N LEU A 117 -3.90 -9.23 8.07
CA LEU A 117 -3.07 -8.24 8.75
C LEU A 117 -3.35 -6.82 8.22
N ARG A 118 -3.10 -5.81 9.06
CA ARG A 118 -3.04 -4.40 8.62
C ARG A 118 -1.62 -3.97 8.32
N LEU A 119 -1.52 -2.92 7.51
CA LEU A 119 -0.27 -2.18 7.29
C LEU A 119 0.32 -1.63 8.60
N SER A 120 -0.52 -1.34 9.61
CA SER A 120 -0.10 -0.92 10.95
C SER A 120 0.52 -2.04 11.79
N ASP A 121 0.23 -3.29 11.45
CA ASP A 121 0.64 -4.44 12.25
C ASP A 121 2.07 -4.87 11.91
N ILE A 122 2.60 -4.40 10.76
CA ILE A 122 4.00 -4.59 10.38
C ILE A 122 4.86 -3.50 11.03
N THR A 123 5.61 -3.85 12.06
CA THR A 123 6.46 -2.93 12.84
C THR A 123 7.96 -3.10 12.58
N GLY A 124 8.35 -3.97 11.64
CA GLY A 124 9.76 -4.22 11.32
C GLY A 124 10.50 -2.99 10.79
N SER A 125 11.74 -2.79 11.25
CA SER A 125 12.59 -1.66 10.81
C SER A 125 12.84 -1.64 9.30
N ALA A 126 13.02 -2.81 8.69
CA ALA A 126 13.16 -2.95 7.24
C ALA A 126 11.90 -2.51 6.48
N PHE A 127 10.71 -2.84 7.00
CA PHE A 127 9.45 -2.41 6.41
C PHE A 127 9.23 -0.91 6.57
N LEU A 128 9.61 -0.33 7.72
CA LEU A 128 9.59 1.12 7.91
C LEU A 128 10.49 1.82 6.88
N MET A 129 11.72 1.34 6.68
CA MET A 129 12.62 1.87 5.65
C MET A 129 12.02 1.78 4.25
N PHE A 130 11.44 0.63 3.89
CA PHE A 130 10.75 0.47 2.62
C PHE A 130 9.60 1.46 2.47
N ARG A 131 8.78 1.65 3.51
CA ARG A 131 7.66 2.61 3.49
C ARG A 131 8.13 4.05 3.28
N VAL A 132 9.21 4.45 3.94
CA VAL A 132 9.84 5.77 3.74
C VAL A 132 10.36 5.91 2.30
N PHE A 133 11.03 4.87 1.79
CA PHE A 133 11.51 4.85 0.41
C PHE A 133 10.37 4.95 -0.61
N VAL A 134 9.27 4.21 -0.43
CA VAL A 134 8.07 4.33 -1.27
C VAL A 134 7.50 5.74 -1.18
N GLY A 135 7.47 6.35 0.01
CA GLY A 135 7.08 7.75 0.19
C GLY A 135 7.93 8.71 -0.63
N PHE A 136 9.25 8.52 -0.62
CA PHE A 136 10.18 9.31 -1.43
C PHE A 136 9.97 9.11 -2.94
N VAL A 137 9.82 7.86 -3.39
CA VAL A 137 9.53 7.55 -4.80
C VAL A 137 8.21 8.19 -5.24
N ASN A 138 7.18 8.17 -4.41
CA ASN A 138 5.89 8.83 -4.69
C ASN A 138 6.03 10.36 -4.78
N PHE A 139 6.87 10.96 -3.93
CA PHE A 139 7.18 12.39 -4.00
C PHE A 139 7.86 12.76 -5.33
N VAL A 140 8.87 12.00 -5.74
CA VAL A 140 9.48 12.15 -7.09
C VAL A 140 8.46 11.86 -8.20
N GLY A 141 7.53 10.95 -7.93
CA GLY A 141 6.43 10.61 -8.82
C GLY A 141 5.51 11.78 -9.14
N PHE A 142 5.31 12.70 -8.20
CA PHE A 142 4.58 13.95 -8.46
C PHE A 142 5.26 14.77 -9.57
N LEU A 143 6.59 14.92 -9.51
CA LEU A 143 7.34 15.58 -10.58
C LEU A 143 7.24 14.81 -11.90
N ASN A 144 7.23 13.48 -11.84
CA ASN A 144 7.07 12.64 -13.03
C ASN A 144 5.75 12.88 -13.75
N ILE A 145 4.65 13.08 -13.03
CA ILE A 145 3.35 13.37 -13.65
C ILE A 145 3.43 14.64 -14.52
N ILE A 146 4.02 15.71 -13.97
CA ILE A 146 4.15 16.99 -14.65
C ILE A 146 5.06 16.85 -15.89
N ILE A 147 6.23 16.22 -15.71
CA ILE A 147 7.19 16.02 -16.80
C ILE A 147 6.60 15.14 -17.91
N ALA A 148 5.87 14.07 -17.55
CA ALA A 148 5.22 13.18 -18.50
C ALA A 148 4.19 13.91 -19.37
N ILE A 149 3.35 14.75 -18.76
CA ILE A 149 2.33 15.54 -19.46
C ILE A 149 2.99 16.53 -20.43
N ILE A 150 3.98 17.29 -19.96
CA ILE A 150 4.71 18.27 -20.80
C ILE A 150 5.42 17.57 -21.96
N PHE A 151 6.11 16.46 -21.68
CA PHE A 151 6.83 15.71 -22.68
C PHE A 151 5.90 15.18 -23.79
N ILE A 152 4.78 14.56 -23.41
CA ILE A 152 3.83 14.01 -24.39
C ILE A 152 3.14 15.13 -25.18
N ASN A 153 2.77 16.24 -24.53
CA ASN A 153 2.18 17.38 -25.24
C ASN A 153 3.16 17.96 -26.26
N LYS A 154 4.43 18.10 -25.91
CA LYS A 154 5.48 18.54 -26.85
C LYS A 154 5.58 17.60 -28.04
N LEU A 155 5.53 16.29 -27.83
CA LEU A 155 5.56 15.29 -28.92
C LEU A 155 4.33 15.36 -29.83
N LYS A 156 3.16 15.68 -29.26
CA LYS A 156 1.92 15.89 -30.02
C LYS A 156 1.95 17.19 -30.84
N GLU A 157 2.45 18.27 -30.26
CA GLU A 157 2.52 19.59 -30.91
C GLU A 157 3.39 19.57 -32.16
N ILE A 158 4.51 18.83 -32.11
CA ILE A 158 5.43 18.68 -33.25
C ILE A 158 5.04 17.54 -34.20
N ASN A 159 3.87 16.90 -34.00
CA ASN A 159 3.37 15.76 -34.78
C ASN A 159 4.42 14.67 -35.01
N CYS A 160 5.09 14.22 -33.95
CA CYS A 160 6.14 13.25 -34.14
C CYS A 160 5.60 11.82 -34.41
N GLU A 161 5.67 11.40 -35.67
CA GLU A 161 5.16 10.12 -36.17
C GLU A 161 5.81 8.89 -35.51
N CYS A 162 7.14 8.92 -35.28
CA CYS A 162 7.83 7.80 -34.63
C CYS A 162 7.40 7.57 -33.16
N SER A 163 6.73 8.57 -32.56
CA SER A 163 6.16 8.46 -31.22
C SER A 163 4.69 8.02 -31.20
N GLU A 164 4.05 7.91 -32.37
CA GLU A 164 2.63 7.55 -32.45
C GLU A 164 2.43 6.09 -32.04
N ASP A 165 1.84 5.92 -30.85
CA ASP A 165 1.64 4.64 -30.22
C ASP A 165 0.49 4.75 -29.21
N ILE A 166 -0.40 3.76 -29.19
CA ILE A 166 -1.51 3.71 -28.23
C ILE A 166 -1.01 3.76 -26.78
N ARG A 167 0.19 3.21 -26.50
CA ARG A 167 0.80 3.22 -25.17
C ARG A 167 1.08 4.63 -24.66
N ARG A 168 1.43 5.56 -25.56
CA ARG A 168 1.61 6.99 -25.24
C ARG A 168 0.31 7.61 -24.74
N GLU A 169 -0.80 7.32 -25.43
CA GLU A 169 -2.10 7.89 -25.10
C GLU A 169 -2.63 7.35 -23.77
N VAL A 170 -2.51 6.04 -23.55
CA VAL A 170 -2.89 5.42 -22.28
C VAL A 170 -2.07 6.02 -21.12
N TYR A 171 -0.76 6.18 -21.30
CA TYR A 171 0.09 6.77 -20.27
C TYR A 171 -0.24 8.26 -20.04
N PHE A 172 -0.57 9.01 -21.10
CA PHE A 172 -1.01 10.40 -20.99
C PHE A 172 -2.29 10.54 -20.17
N ILE A 173 -3.34 9.77 -20.53
CA ILE A 173 -4.63 9.79 -19.83
C ILE A 173 -4.44 9.38 -18.37
N TYR A 174 -3.64 8.34 -18.11
CA TYR A 174 -3.31 7.91 -16.75
C TYR A 174 -2.71 9.04 -15.91
N ASN A 175 -1.72 9.77 -16.42
CA ASN A 175 -1.09 10.88 -15.70
C ASN A 175 -2.05 12.06 -15.49
N ILE A 176 -2.94 12.36 -16.45
CA ILE A 176 -3.97 13.40 -16.30
C ILE A 176 -4.98 13.03 -15.21
N VAL A 177 -5.46 11.78 -15.21
CA VAL A 177 -6.37 11.28 -14.17
C VAL A 177 -5.70 11.34 -12.80
N LEU A 178 -4.44 10.91 -12.69
CA LEU A 178 -3.67 10.96 -11.45
C LEU A 178 -3.46 12.41 -10.97
N ALA A 179 -3.11 13.33 -11.87
CA ALA A 179 -3.00 14.76 -11.57
C ALA A 179 -4.32 15.34 -11.04
N SER A 180 -5.44 14.91 -11.61
CA SER A 180 -6.78 15.37 -11.22
C SER A 180 -7.13 14.90 -9.81
N PHE A 181 -6.85 13.63 -9.48
CA PHE A 181 -7.03 13.11 -8.12
C PHE A 181 -6.14 13.83 -7.09
N ILE A 182 -4.87 14.08 -7.43
CA ILE A 182 -3.95 14.82 -6.55
C ILE A 182 -4.44 16.26 -6.35
N GLY A 183 -4.89 16.93 -7.42
CA GLY A 183 -5.43 18.28 -7.35
C GLY A 183 -6.65 18.36 -6.42
N ILE A 184 -7.60 17.42 -6.55
CA ILE A 184 -8.77 17.33 -5.68
C ILE A 184 -8.35 17.07 -4.23
N ALA A 185 -7.41 16.14 -3.99
CA ALA A 185 -6.93 15.83 -2.65
C ALA A 185 -6.24 17.03 -1.98
N LEU A 186 -5.47 17.82 -2.74
CA LEU A 186 -4.85 19.05 -2.25
C LEU A 186 -5.89 20.11 -1.89
N LEU A 187 -6.94 20.28 -2.70
CA LEU A 187 -8.04 21.21 -2.39
C LEU A 187 -8.73 20.85 -1.07
N PHE A 188 -9.10 19.57 -0.88
CA PHE A 188 -9.70 19.12 0.39
C PHE A 188 -8.75 19.31 1.58
N SER A 189 -7.45 19.05 1.37
CA SER A 189 -6.44 19.25 2.42
C SER A 189 -6.35 20.73 2.82
N LEU A 190 -6.34 21.66 1.86
CA LEU A 190 -6.32 23.10 2.12
C LEU A 190 -7.58 23.58 2.87
N MET A 191 -8.75 23.04 2.54
CA MET A 191 -10.00 23.36 3.24
C MET A 191 -10.04 22.85 4.69
N SER A 192 -9.28 21.80 5.02
CA SER A 192 -9.21 21.26 6.38
C SER A 192 -8.39 22.13 7.34
N ILE A 193 -7.42 22.90 6.83
CA ILE A 193 -6.53 23.77 7.62
C ILE A 193 -7.31 24.82 8.45
N PRO A 194 -8.22 25.65 7.88
CA PRO A 194 -8.94 26.64 8.67
C PRO A 194 -9.85 26.00 9.74
N ILE A 195 -10.44 24.84 9.46
CA ILE A 195 -11.26 24.09 10.44
C ILE A 195 -10.39 23.65 11.61
N PHE A 196 -9.20 23.12 11.32
CA PHE A 196 -8.23 22.75 12.34
C PHE A 196 -7.77 23.96 13.15
N VAL A 197 -7.41 25.07 12.50
CA VAL A 197 -7.00 26.31 13.18
C VAL A 197 -8.10 26.86 14.08
N MET A 198 -9.37 26.81 13.66
CA MET A 198 -10.51 27.22 14.48
C MET A 198 -10.73 26.28 15.68
N ALA A 199 -10.49 24.98 15.53
CA ALA A 199 -10.63 24.00 16.61
C ALA A 199 -9.58 24.19 17.73
N PHE A 200 -8.35 24.61 17.40
CA PHE A 200 -7.29 24.87 18.39
C PHE A 200 -7.32 26.27 19.01
N LYS A 201 -8.12 27.19 18.45
CA LYS A 201 -8.31 28.54 18.99
C LYS A 201 -9.34 28.61 20.13
N LYS A 202 -9.90 27.48 20.55
CA LYS A 202 -10.90 27.34 21.62
C LYS A 202 -10.27 26.71 22.85
#